data_AF-A0A533XM69-F1
#
_entry.id   AF-A0A533XM69-F1
#
_cell.length_a   1.000
_cell.length_b   1.000
_cell.length_c   1.000
_cell.angle_alpha   90.00
_cell.angle_beta   90.00
_cell.angle_gamma   90.00
#
_symmetry.space_group_name_H-M   'P 1'
#
loop_
_entity.id
_entity.type
_entity.pdbx_description
1 polymer ?
#
loop_
_entity_poly.entity_id
_entity_poly.type
_entity_poly.pdbx_seq_one_letter_code
_entity_poly.pdbx_strand_id
1 'polypeptide(L)'
;MRNKIPCSAERLSLLDPSMIQAVVDRNAFHIGNQYLSENRVRIVEADDAQISSAVIGNSGLYEQTIRLKEGHLISKCSCALPEEPMCRHCIAVLLEYHRWAQPRHGQQKKTKPSTFPQPAQTTPDRDSAPAPSH
;
A
#
# COMPACT_ATOMS: atom_id res chain seq x y z
N MET A 1 19.72 -2.45 -7.74
CA MET A 1 19.52 -1.33 -8.67
C MET A 1 19.56 0.01 -7.92
N ARG A 2 20.06 1.09 -8.56
CA ARG A 2 19.98 2.46 -8.03
C ARG A 2 19.68 3.44 -9.16
N ASN A 3 18.61 4.21 -9.02
CA ASN A 3 18.24 5.23 -9.99
C ASN A 3 18.17 6.62 -9.36
N LYS A 4 18.29 7.66 -10.18
CA LYS A 4 18.26 9.07 -9.77
C LYS A 4 17.50 9.87 -10.82
N ILE A 5 16.38 10.46 -10.42
CA ILE A 5 15.49 11.24 -11.30
C ILE A 5 15.45 12.68 -10.79
N PRO A 6 15.56 13.70 -11.65
CA PRO A 6 15.30 15.09 -11.24
C PRO A 6 13.89 15.21 -10.67
N CYS A 7 13.75 15.82 -9.50
CA CYS A 7 12.49 15.95 -8.81
C CYS A 7 12.37 17.32 -8.16
N SER A 8 11.38 18.09 -8.59
CA SER A 8 11.08 19.42 -8.04
C SER A 8 10.19 19.35 -6.79
N ALA A 9 9.65 18.18 -6.45
CA ALA A 9 8.85 18.02 -5.24
C ALA A 9 9.72 18.22 -3.99
N GLU A 10 9.20 18.93 -3.00
CA GLU A 10 9.86 19.14 -1.70
C GLU A 10 9.63 17.97 -0.74
N ARG A 11 8.55 17.22 -0.94
CA ARG A 11 8.14 16.08 -0.11
C ARG A 11 7.68 14.93 -0.98
N LEU A 12 7.94 13.70 -0.56
CA LEU A 12 7.50 12.48 -1.26
C LEU A 12 5.98 12.37 -1.36
N SER A 13 5.24 13.02 -0.44
CA SER A 13 3.77 12.99 -0.41
C SER A 13 3.13 13.82 -1.52
N LEU A 14 3.90 14.72 -2.13
CA LEU A 14 3.46 15.53 -3.26
C LEU A 14 3.59 14.79 -4.60
N LEU A 15 4.21 13.61 -4.63
CA LEU A 15 4.35 12.81 -5.84
C LEU A 15 3.03 12.10 -6.15
N ASP A 16 2.17 12.75 -6.92
CA ASP A 16 0.92 12.16 -7.36
C ASP A 16 1.11 11.08 -8.44
N PRO A 17 0.15 10.14 -8.57
CA PRO A 17 0.23 9.06 -9.56
C PRO A 17 0.44 9.52 -11.00
N SER A 18 -0.10 10.69 -11.36
CA SER A 18 0.02 11.26 -12.71
C SER A 18 1.45 11.71 -12.99
N MET A 19 2.10 12.38 -12.03
CA MET A 19 3.51 12.74 -12.11
C MET A 19 4.41 11.51 -12.21
N ILE A 20 4.13 10.47 -11.41
CA ILE A 20 4.90 9.22 -11.45
C ILE A 20 4.74 8.56 -12.82
N GLN A 21 3.53 8.48 -13.37
CA GLN A 21 3.25 7.89 -14.67
C GLN A 21 3.96 8.63 -15.81
N ALA A 22 4.10 9.95 -15.71
CA ALA A 22 4.72 10.77 -16.76
C ALA A 22 6.23 10.53 -16.93
N VAL A 23 6.92 10.04 -15.90
CA VAL A 23 8.38 9.87 -15.91
C VAL A 23 8.83 8.42 -16.02
N VAL A 24 7.95 7.45 -15.81
CA VAL A 24 8.30 6.02 -15.83
C VAL A 24 7.75 5.31 -17.07
N ASP A 25 8.29 4.13 -17.35
CA ASP A 25 7.75 3.28 -18.41
C ASP A 25 6.29 2.86 -18.13
N ARG A 26 5.47 2.86 -19.18
CA ARG A 26 4.02 2.57 -19.08
C ARG A 26 3.74 1.16 -18.55
N ASN A 27 4.55 0.18 -18.94
CA ASN A 27 4.41 -1.21 -18.47
C ASN A 27 4.84 -1.34 -17.01
N ALA A 28 5.95 -0.69 -16.63
CA ALA A 28 6.40 -0.66 -15.24
C ALA A 28 5.35 -0.01 -14.32
N PHE A 29 4.70 1.07 -14.77
CA PHE A 29 3.61 1.71 -14.05
C PHE A 29 2.40 0.79 -13.87
N HIS A 30 1.99 0.11 -14.94
CA HIS A 30 0.86 -0.82 -14.90
C HIS A 30 1.08 -1.94 -13.88
N ILE A 31 2.27 -2.56 -13.89
CA ILE A 31 2.61 -3.64 -12.96
C ILE A 31 2.75 -3.09 -11.52
N GLY A 32 3.35 -1.90 -11.35
CA GLY A 32 3.42 -1.25 -10.04
C GLY A 32 2.04 -1.01 -9.43
N ASN A 33 1.07 -0.57 -10.25
CA ASN A 33 -0.31 -0.38 -9.82
C ASN A 33 -1.03 -1.71 -9.52
N GLN A 34 -0.67 -2.80 -10.23
CA GLN A 34 -1.15 -4.13 -9.91
C GLN A 34 -0.65 -4.60 -8.54
N TYR A 35 0.64 -4.44 -8.23
CA TYR A 35 1.20 -4.81 -6.93
C TYR A 35 0.58 -4.02 -5.77
N LEU A 36 0.27 -2.75 -6.01
CA LEU A 36 -0.51 -1.93 -5.07
C LEU A 36 -1.92 -2.51 -4.84
N SER A 37 -2.62 -2.84 -5.92
CA SER A 37 -4.00 -3.36 -5.88
C SER A 37 -4.10 -4.74 -5.22
N GLU A 38 -3.04 -5.55 -5.35
CA GLU A 38 -2.89 -6.85 -4.69
C GLU A 38 -2.39 -6.75 -3.24
N ASN A 39 -2.26 -5.54 -2.67
CA ASN A 39 -1.76 -5.31 -1.32
C ASN A 39 -0.37 -5.95 -1.05
N ARG A 40 0.49 -5.97 -2.06
CA ARG A 40 1.84 -6.59 -1.99
C ARG A 40 2.93 -5.64 -1.50
N VAL A 41 2.57 -4.39 -1.24
CA VAL A 41 3.47 -3.32 -0.79
C VAL A 41 3.32 -3.12 0.71
N ARG A 42 4.44 -3.09 1.44
CA ARG A 42 4.47 -2.80 2.87
C ARG A 42 5.48 -1.71 3.17
N ILE A 43 4.99 -0.55 3.62
CA ILE A 43 5.84 0.52 4.11
C ILE A 43 6.36 0.12 5.49
N VAL A 44 7.68 0.08 5.65
CA VAL A 44 8.36 -0.25 6.92
C VAL A 44 8.59 1.03 7.72
N GLU A 45 9.12 2.04 7.05
CA GLU A 45 9.39 3.36 7.62
C GLU A 45 9.19 4.39 6.52
N ALA A 46 8.56 5.51 6.84
CA ALA A 46 8.45 6.59 5.88
C ALA A 46 8.37 7.95 6.56
N ASP A 47 9.10 8.89 5.99
CA ASP A 47 9.13 10.30 6.32
C ASP A 47 8.95 11.13 5.03
N ASP A 48 9.06 12.45 5.12
CA ASP A 48 8.82 13.33 3.98
C ASP A 48 9.91 13.28 2.90
N ALA A 49 11.10 12.80 3.24
CA ALA A 49 12.29 12.76 2.40
C ALA A 49 12.80 11.34 2.13
N GLN A 50 12.28 10.32 2.79
CA GLN A 50 12.71 8.93 2.67
C GLN A 50 11.56 7.95 2.95
N ILE A 51 11.52 6.87 2.17
CA ILE A 51 10.64 5.73 2.38
C ILE A 51 11.49 4.47 2.33
N SER A 52 11.38 3.64 3.37
CA SER A 52 11.88 2.27 3.42
C SER A 52 10.70 1.32 3.40
N SER A 53 10.70 0.35 2.49
CA SER A 53 9.58 -0.56 2.30
C SER A 53 10.02 -1.92 1.82
N ALA A 54 9.11 -2.89 1.92
CA ALA A 54 9.26 -4.22 1.37
C ALA A 54 8.08 -4.54 0.43
N VAL A 55 8.38 -5.07 -0.76
CA VAL A 55 7.39 -5.43 -1.78
C VAL A 55 7.52 -6.91 -2.10
N ILE A 56 6.41 -7.64 -2.07
CA ILE A 56 6.37 -9.04 -2.47
C ILE A 56 6.31 -9.07 -3.99
N GLY A 57 7.45 -9.29 -4.65
CA GLY A 57 7.51 -9.53 -6.09
C GLY A 57 7.20 -10.98 -6.45
N ASN A 58 7.26 -11.33 -7.73
CA ASN A 58 6.89 -12.69 -8.17
C ASN A 58 7.90 -13.76 -7.72
N SER A 59 9.16 -13.37 -7.51
CA SER A 59 10.25 -14.30 -7.16
C SER A 59 10.72 -14.15 -5.70
N GLY A 60 10.04 -13.34 -4.88
CA GLY A 60 10.39 -13.17 -3.48
C GLY A 60 10.06 -11.78 -2.91
N LEU A 61 10.58 -11.52 -1.71
CA LEU A 61 10.47 -10.23 -1.04
C LEU A 61 11.62 -9.31 -1.49
N TYR A 62 11.28 -8.10 -1.91
CA TYR A 62 12.23 -7.08 -2.33
C TYR A 62 12.16 -5.88 -1.41
N GLU A 63 13.32 -5.48 -0.90
CA GLU A 63 13.45 -4.28 -0.09
C GLU A 63 13.85 -3.12 -0.98
N GLN A 64 13.28 -1.96 -0.69
CA GLN A 64 13.65 -0.74 -1.36
C GLN A 64 13.67 0.45 -0.41
N THR A 65 14.50 1.40 -0.79
CA THR A 65 14.61 2.70 -0.14
C THR A 65 14.52 3.77 -1.21
N ILE A 66 13.56 4.68 -1.05
CA ILE A 66 13.39 5.85 -1.92
C ILE A 66 13.74 7.07 -1.08
N ARG A 67 14.54 7.99 -1.61
CA ARG A 67 14.99 9.19 -0.92
C ARG A 67 14.90 10.40 -1.83
N LEU A 68 14.37 11.49 -1.32
CA LEU A 68 14.40 12.80 -1.93
C LEU A 68 15.60 13.56 -1.37
N LYS A 69 16.58 13.88 -2.22
CA LYS A 69 17.81 14.57 -1.81
C LYS A 69 18.29 15.52 -2.90
N GLU A 70 18.56 16.77 -2.54
CA GLU A 70 19.16 17.77 -3.44
C GLU A 70 18.36 17.95 -4.74
N GLY A 71 17.02 17.97 -4.68
CA GLY A 71 16.15 18.08 -5.87
C GLY A 71 16.16 16.84 -6.76
N HIS A 72 16.52 15.67 -6.20
CA HIS A 72 16.51 14.41 -6.91
C HIS A 72 15.81 13.32 -6.12
N LEU A 73 15.02 12.52 -6.82
CA LEU A 73 14.44 11.28 -6.33
C LEU A 73 15.42 10.14 -6.59
N ILE A 74 16.00 9.61 -5.52
CA ILE A 74 16.96 8.51 -5.53
C ILE A 74 16.24 7.25 -5.06
N SER A 75 16.08 6.27 -5.94
CA SER A 75 15.50 4.97 -5.59
C SER A 75 16.57 3.88 -5.57
N LYS A 76 16.53 3.04 -4.56
CA LYS A 76 17.36 1.83 -4.42
C LYS A 76 16.44 0.66 -4.21
N CYS A 77 16.55 -0.37 -5.04
CA CYS A 77 15.81 -1.61 -4.89
C CYS A 77 16.77 -2.80 -4.97
N SER A 78 16.50 -3.84 -4.19
CA SER A 78 17.26 -5.10 -4.24
C SER A 78 16.99 -5.92 -5.51
N CYS A 79 16.02 -5.53 -6.34
CA CYS A 79 15.77 -6.21 -7.60
C CYS A 79 16.91 -5.99 -8.63
N ALA A 80 17.11 -6.99 -9.48
CA ALA A 80 18.07 -6.98 -10.60
C ALA A 80 17.44 -6.54 -11.94
N LEU A 81 16.16 -6.14 -11.94
CA LEU A 81 15.45 -5.72 -13.15
C LEU A 81 16.07 -4.45 -13.73
N PRO A 82 16.41 -4.38 -15.04
CA PRO A 82 16.95 -3.20 -15.70
C PRO A 82 15.84 -2.24 -16.17
N GLU A 83 14.89 -1.92 -15.30
CA GLU A 83 13.82 -0.95 -15.59
C GLU A 83 14.30 0.49 -15.35
N GLU A 84 14.35 1.29 -16.42
CA GLU A 84 14.66 2.72 -16.39
C GLU A 84 13.38 3.56 -16.52
N PRO A 85 13.30 4.72 -15.85
CA PRO A 85 14.21 5.23 -14.83
C PRO A 85 13.91 4.67 -13.43
N MET A 86 12.93 3.77 -13.28
CA MET A 86 12.52 3.21 -12.00
C MET A 86 11.83 1.86 -12.18
N CYS A 87 12.10 0.92 -11.28
CA CYS A 87 11.45 -0.38 -11.33
C CYS A 87 10.01 -0.36 -10.82
N ARG A 88 9.24 -1.36 -11.25
CA ARG A 88 7.85 -1.61 -10.84
C ARG A 88 7.65 -1.63 -9.32
N HIS A 89 8.64 -2.12 -8.56
CA HIS A 89 8.55 -2.16 -7.10
C HIS A 89 8.62 -0.77 -6.48
N CYS A 90 9.56 0.07 -6.93
CA CYS A 90 9.66 1.45 -6.46
C CYS A 90 8.43 2.27 -6.86
N ILE A 91 7.87 2.04 -8.06
CA ILE A 91 6.62 2.69 -8.48
C ILE A 91 5.48 2.33 -7.52
N ALA A 92 5.30 1.03 -7.23
CA ALA A 92 4.26 0.57 -6.32
C ALA A 92 4.36 1.22 -4.92
N VAL A 93 5.58 1.41 -4.43
CA VAL A 93 5.86 2.05 -3.14
C VAL A 93 5.50 3.54 -3.14
N LEU A 94 5.84 4.26 -4.20
CA LEU A 94 5.47 5.68 -4.31
C LEU A 94 3.94 5.85 -4.33
N LEU A 95 3.24 4.99 -5.06
CA LEU A 95 1.79 5.01 -5.12
C LEU A 95 1.15 4.70 -3.75
N GLU A 96 1.66 3.69 -3.04
CA GLU A 96 1.17 3.36 -1.69
C GLU A 96 1.47 4.48 -0.70
N TYR A 97 2.67 5.06 -0.75
CA TYR A 97 3.03 6.15 0.14
C TYR A 97 2.19 7.40 -0.11
N HIS A 98 1.95 7.78 -1.37
CA HIS A 98 1.04 8.88 -1.69
C HIS A 98 -0.34 8.65 -1.06
N ARG A 99 -0.87 7.42 -1.17
CA ARG A 99 -2.19 7.07 -0.60
C ARG A 99 -2.19 7.04 0.93
N TRP A 100 -1.08 6.65 1.55
CA TRP A 100 -0.89 6.59 3.00
C TRP A 100 -0.66 7.97 3.63
N ALA A 101 0.12 8.83 2.95
CA ALA A 101 0.55 10.14 3.42
C ALA A 101 -0.49 11.25 3.19
N GLN A 102 -1.45 11.04 2.30
CA GLN A 102 -2.57 11.96 2.13
C GLN A 102 -3.33 12.09 3.46
N PRO A 103 -3.44 13.30 4.06
CA PRO A 103 -4.28 13.50 5.23
C PRO A 103 -5.68 13.09 4.81
N ARG A 104 -6.28 12.11 5.49
CA ARG A 104 -7.61 11.58 5.16
C ARG A 104 -8.63 12.72 5.16
N HIS A 105 -8.79 13.41 4.03
CA HIS A 105 -9.90 14.31 3.78
C HIS A 105 -11.14 13.42 3.67
N GLY A 106 -11.75 13.13 4.82
CA GLY A 106 -13.14 12.69 4.89
C GLY A 106 -13.41 11.19 4.86
N GLN A 107 -12.57 10.32 5.44
CA GLN A 107 -13.08 9.00 5.84
C GLN A 107 -13.80 9.11 7.19
N GLN A 108 -15.02 9.66 7.12
CA GLN A 108 -16.06 9.36 8.09
C GLN A 108 -16.08 7.85 8.36
N LYS A 109 -16.19 7.52 9.64
CA LYS A 109 -16.57 6.21 10.17
C LYS A 109 -17.46 5.41 9.20
N LYS A 110 -16.94 4.29 8.69
CA LYS A 110 -17.76 3.11 8.41
C LYS A 110 -17.08 1.88 9.03
N THR A 111 -17.45 1.70 10.30
CA THR A 111 -17.64 0.47 11.05
C THR A 111 -17.42 -0.85 10.29
N LYS A 112 -16.57 -1.71 10.84
CA LYS A 112 -16.88 -3.13 11.14
C LYS A 112 -15.78 -3.70 12.05
N PRO A 113 -16.05 -3.94 13.35
CA PRO A 113 -15.29 -4.91 14.13
C PRO A 113 -15.48 -6.27 13.45
N SER A 114 -14.38 -6.97 13.21
CA SER A 114 -14.41 -8.36 12.75
C SER A 114 -15.13 -9.23 13.77
N THR A 115 -16.37 -9.61 13.46
CA THR A 115 -17.07 -10.70 14.13
C THR A 115 -16.35 -11.99 13.77
N PHE A 116 -15.63 -12.57 14.73
CA PHE A 116 -15.21 -13.97 14.67
C PHE A 116 -16.47 -14.86 14.53
N PRO A 117 -16.54 -15.81 13.60
CA PRO A 117 -17.60 -16.80 13.58
C PRO A 117 -17.41 -17.74 14.77
N GLN A 118 -18.27 -17.62 15.78
CA GLN A 118 -18.40 -18.59 16.85
C GLN A 118 -19.21 -19.77 16.31
N PRO A 119 -18.75 -21.03 16.44
CA PRO A 119 -19.47 -22.18 15.90
C PRO A 119 -20.78 -22.41 16.66
N ALA A 120 -21.82 -22.67 15.87
CA ALA A 120 -23.20 -22.91 16.29
C ALA A 120 -23.31 -24.10 17.27
N GLN A 121 -23.99 -23.88 18.39
CA GLN A 121 -24.58 -24.95 19.19
C GLN A 121 -26.10 -24.88 19.04
N THR A 122 -26.61 -25.94 18.44
CA THR A 122 -28.00 -26.28 18.13
C THR A 122 -28.88 -26.36 19.38
N THR A 123 -30.03 -25.68 19.35
CA THR A 123 -31.21 -26.01 20.15
C THR A 123 -31.85 -27.31 19.64
N PRO A 124 -32.61 -28.01 20.49
CA PRO A 124 -34.07 -28.09 20.25
C PRO A 124 -34.88 -27.89 21.55
N ASP A 125 -35.93 -27.06 21.53
CA ASP A 125 -37.35 -27.39 21.24
C ASP A 125 -38.09 -27.74 22.56
N ARG A 126 -38.82 -26.79 23.17
CA ARG A 126 -40.25 -26.49 22.96
C ARG A 126 -41.15 -27.53 23.67
N ASP A 127 -41.92 -27.08 24.67
CA ASP A 127 -43.38 -27.28 24.67
C ASP A 127 -44.10 -26.45 25.77
N SER A 128 -44.97 -25.55 25.30
CA SER A 128 -46.35 -25.27 25.73
C SER A 128 -46.76 -25.07 27.21
N ALA A 129 -47.00 -23.79 27.54
CA ALA A 129 -48.25 -23.22 28.12
C ALA A 129 -48.68 -23.57 29.58
N PRO A 130 -49.73 -22.91 30.15
CA PRO A 130 -49.64 -21.68 30.93
C PRO A 130 -50.08 -21.83 32.42
N ALA A 131 -49.92 -20.75 33.20
CA ALA A 131 -50.31 -20.60 34.62
C ALA A 131 -51.80 -20.91 34.92
N PRO A 132 -52.20 -21.17 36.18
CA PRO A 132 -52.61 -20.02 37.01
C PRO A 132 -52.38 -20.15 38.52
N SER A 133 -52.63 -19.01 39.16
CA SER A 133 -52.65 -18.64 40.58
C SER A 133 -53.69 -19.39 41.42
N HIS A 134 -53.33 -19.70 42.67
CA HIS A 134 -54.15 -19.46 43.87
C HIS A 134 -53.28 -19.48 45.12
#